data_AF-A0A7W2LYY5-F1
#
_entry.id   AF-A0A7W2LYY5-F1
#
_cell.length_a   1.000
_cell.length_b   1.000
_cell.length_c   1.000
_cell.angle_alpha   90.00
_cell.angle_beta   90.00
_cell.angle_gamma   90.00
#
_symmetry.space_group_name_H-M   'P 1'
#
loop_
_entity.id
_entity.type
_entity.pdbx_description
1 polymer ?
#
loop_
_entity_poly.entity_id
_entity_poly.type
_entity_poly.pdbx_seq_one_letter_code
_entity_poly.pdbx_strand_id
1 'polypeptide(L)'
;MPEPKLEYDYAQILSRGLVKFFRDTHQVEKARNWVNVMEKAYGTTKDVDIEFLTATVHYVANDLEKAYEIFHSQYHKYGKRPFEGEDKQYLDFTLERMKGK
;
A
#
# COMPACT_ATOMS: atom_id res chain seq x y z
N MET A 1 16.32 -15.68 21.90
CA MET A 1 15.19 -15.07 21.17
C MET A 1 15.04 -13.65 21.68
N PRO A 2 14.94 -12.62 20.82
CA PRO A 2 14.69 -11.26 21.32
C PRO A 2 13.31 -11.20 21.99
N GLU A 3 13.20 -10.45 23.08
CA GLU A 3 11.94 -10.29 23.78
C GLU A 3 10.91 -9.54 22.92
N PRO A 4 9.62 -9.95 22.94
CA PRO A 4 8.58 -9.27 22.21
C PRO A 4 8.43 -7.84 22.74
N LYS A 5 8.65 -6.85 21.86
CA LYS A 5 8.45 -5.45 22.18
C LYS A 5 6.95 -5.16 22.23
N LEU A 6 6.42 -4.93 23.43
CA LEU A 6 5.01 -4.61 23.69
C LEU A 6 4.61 -3.19 23.25
N GLU A 7 5.58 -2.36 22.85
CA GLU A 7 5.42 -0.96 22.45
C GLU A 7 5.32 -0.75 20.93
N TYR A 8 5.01 -1.80 20.16
CA TYR A 8 4.61 -1.57 18.77
C TYR A 8 3.39 -0.63 18.79
N ASP A 9 3.42 0.47 18.04
CA ASP A 9 2.34 1.45 18.07
C ASP A 9 1.05 0.76 17.62
N TYR A 10 0.17 0.47 18.59
CA TYR A 10 -1.09 -0.24 18.36
C TYR A 10 -1.93 0.47 17.29
N ALA A 11 -1.79 1.80 17.15
CA ALA A 11 -2.45 2.56 16.11
C ALA A 11 -1.94 2.19 14.70
N GLN A 12 -0.64 1.92 14.53
CA GLN A 12 -0.04 1.49 13.26
C GLN A 12 -0.55 0.12 12.83
N ILE A 13 -0.51 -0.86 13.73
CA ILE A 13 -0.99 -2.22 13.43
C ILE A 13 -2.49 -2.21 13.12
N LEU A 14 -3.28 -1.53 13.94
CA LEU A 14 -4.73 -1.47 13.78
C LEU A 14 -5.11 -0.77 12.46
N SER A 15 -4.53 0.40 12.19
CA SER A 15 -4.85 1.17 10.98
C SER A 15 -4.47 0.39 9.71
N ARG A 16 -3.29 -0.23 9.67
CA ARG A 16 -2.87 -1.09 8.54
C ARG A 16 -3.84 -2.26 8.34
N GLY A 17 -4.25 -2.92 9.43
CA GLY A 17 -5.22 -4.03 9.40
C GLY A 17 -6.57 -3.60 8.83
N LEU A 18 -7.07 -2.44 9.25
CA LEU A 18 -8.35 -1.89 8.78
C LEU A 18 -8.29 -1.47 7.31
N VAL A 19 -7.17 -0.89 6.85
CA VAL A 19 -6.98 -0.59 5.42
C VAL A 19 -7.07 -1.86 4.58
N LYS A 20 -6.33 -2.92 4.96
CA LYS A 20 -6.39 -4.22 4.26
C LYS A 20 -7.80 -4.79 4.27
N PHE A 21 -8.44 -4.84 5.43
CA PHE A 21 -9.80 -5.38 5.58
C PHE A 21 -10.82 -4.67 4.68
N PHE A 22 -10.82 -3.32 4.68
CA PHE A 22 -11.77 -2.56 3.86
C PHE A 22 -11.45 -2.64 2.37
N ARG A 23 -10.17 -2.69 1.98
CA ARG A 23 -9.76 -2.92 0.59
C ARG A 23 -10.26 -4.29 0.10
N ASP A 24 -9.97 -5.36 0.86
CA ASP A 24 -10.25 -6.74 0.47
C ASP A 24 -11.78 -7.01 0.43
N THR A 25 -12.54 -6.31 1.27
CA THR A 25 -14.02 -6.33 1.25
C THR A 25 -14.65 -5.30 0.31
N HIS A 26 -13.86 -4.68 -0.58
CA HIS A 26 -14.30 -3.70 -1.58
C HIS A 26 -15.05 -2.47 -1.01
N GLN A 27 -14.85 -2.16 0.27
CA GLN A 27 -15.38 -0.96 0.93
C GLN A 27 -14.42 0.22 0.72
N VAL A 28 -14.26 0.61 -0.55
CA VAL A 28 -13.24 1.55 -1.04
C VAL A 28 -13.22 2.87 -0.27
N GLU A 29 -14.36 3.50 -0.01
CA GLU A 29 -14.42 4.79 0.70
C GLU A 29 -13.94 4.66 2.15
N LYS A 30 -14.21 3.52 2.80
CA LYS A 30 -13.69 3.25 4.14
C LYS A 30 -12.18 3.00 4.09
N ALA A 31 -11.70 2.24 3.10
CA ALA A 31 -10.27 1.99 2.91
C ALA A 31 -9.49 3.31 2.73
N ARG A 32 -9.99 4.23 1.89
CA ARG A 32 -9.42 5.57 1.69
C ARG A 32 -9.36 6.38 2.98
N ASN A 33 -10.45 6.39 3.76
CA ASN A 33 -10.47 7.09 5.04
C ASN A 33 -9.42 6.52 6.01
N TRP A 34 -9.26 5.19 6.04
CA TRP A 34 -8.28 4.54 6.89
C TRP A 34 -6.83 4.69 6.40
N VAL A 35 -6.59 4.91 5.10
CA VAL A 35 -5.26 5.28 4.58
C VAL A 35 -4.77 6.57 5.24
N ASN A 36 -5.61 7.61 5.30
CA ASN A 36 -5.24 8.88 5.95
C ASN A 36 -4.92 8.71 7.45
N VAL A 37 -5.60 7.79 8.14
CA VAL A 37 -5.33 7.48 9.55
C VAL A 37 -4.03 6.70 9.70
N MET A 38 -3.81 5.72 8.82
CA MET A 38 -2.58 4.92 8.77
C MET A 38 -1.35 5.80 8.53
N GLU A 39 -1.38 6.69 7.53
CA GLU A 39 -0.27 7.60 7.23
C GLU A 39 0.07 8.50 8.42
N LYS A 40 -0.94 9.00 9.15
CA LYS A 40 -0.72 9.77 10.38
C LYS A 40 -0.09 8.94 11.50
N ALA A 41 -0.49 7.67 11.66
CA ALA A 41 0.04 6.78 12.69
C ALA A 41 1.50 6.36 12.40
N TYR A 42 1.86 6.17 11.13
CA TYR A 42 3.24 5.85 10.72
C TYR A 42 4.16 7.10 10.66
N GLY A 43 3.57 8.30 10.59
CA GLY A 43 4.30 9.56 10.62
C GLY A 43 5.02 9.87 9.30
N THR A 44 6.14 10.60 9.37
CA THR A 44 6.87 11.07 8.18
C THR A 44 7.76 9.99 7.54
N THR A 45 7.83 8.79 8.13
CA THR A 45 8.64 7.70 7.59
C THR A 45 7.91 7.08 6.40
N LYS A 46 8.49 7.23 5.21
CA LYS A 46 8.02 6.57 3.98
C LYS A 46 8.36 5.09 4.01
N ASP A 47 7.55 4.34 4.73
CA ASP A 47 7.61 2.88 4.75
C ASP A 47 7.07 2.34 3.41
N VAL A 48 7.90 1.52 2.74
CA VAL A 48 7.60 0.94 1.42
C VAL A 48 6.31 0.12 1.47
N ASP A 49 6.09 -0.63 2.55
CA ASP A 49 4.88 -1.46 2.72
C ASP A 49 3.62 -0.60 2.81
N ILE A 50 3.74 0.58 3.43
CA ILE A 50 2.61 1.51 3.64
C ILE A 50 2.28 2.23 2.35
N GLU A 51 3.30 2.73 1.66
CA GLU A 51 3.12 3.30 0.32
C GLU A 51 2.53 2.28 -0.65
N PHE A 52 2.99 1.02 -0.61
CA PHE A 52 2.47 -0.03 -1.49
C PHE A 52 1.02 -0.34 -1.16
N LEU A 53 0.68 -0.49 0.12
CA LEU A 53 -0.70 -0.70 0.56
C LEU A 53 -1.61 0.45 0.10
N THR A 54 -1.18 1.71 0.23
CA THR A 54 -1.91 2.87 -0.30
C THR A 54 -2.14 2.76 -1.81
N ALA A 55 -1.14 2.35 -2.58
CA ALA A 55 -1.28 2.14 -4.03
C ALA A 55 -2.33 1.06 -4.36
N THR A 56 -2.37 -0.05 -3.61
CA THR A 56 -3.40 -1.08 -3.80
C THR A 56 -4.82 -0.57 -3.52
N VAL A 57 -4.99 0.35 -2.55
CA VAL A 57 -6.29 0.99 -2.29
C VAL A 57 -6.70 1.87 -3.47
N HIS A 58 -5.79 2.69 -4.01
CA HIS A 58 -6.07 3.48 -5.21
C HIS A 58 -6.43 2.59 -6.42
N TYR A 59 -5.73 1.46 -6.58
CA TYR A 59 -5.99 0.51 -7.65
C TYR A 59 -7.41 -0.07 -7.55
N VAL A 60 -7.78 -0.62 -6.39
CA VAL A 60 -9.14 -1.17 -6.16
C VAL A 60 -10.21 -0.08 -6.26
N ALA A 61 -9.86 1.17 -5.96
CA ALA A 61 -10.73 2.33 -6.11
C ALA A 61 -10.87 2.83 -7.56
N ASN A 62 -10.25 2.18 -8.53
CA ASN A 62 -10.16 2.60 -9.93
C ASN A 62 -9.51 3.99 -10.13
N ASP A 63 -8.75 4.48 -9.14
CA ASP A 63 -7.91 5.66 -9.22
C ASP A 63 -6.53 5.27 -9.78
N LEU A 64 -6.56 4.76 -11.01
CA LEU A 64 -5.42 4.07 -11.63
C LEU A 64 -4.22 4.99 -11.82
N GLU A 65 -4.42 6.30 -11.98
CA GLU A 65 -3.30 7.23 -12.13
C GLU A 65 -2.49 7.32 -10.84
N LYS A 66 -3.14 7.53 -9.69
CA LYS A 66 -2.43 7.55 -8.40
C LYS A 66 -1.83 6.20 -8.04
N ALA A 67 -2.54 5.11 -8.33
CA ALA A 67 -2.00 3.77 -8.14
C ALA A 67 -0.69 3.60 -8.95
N TYR A 68 -0.71 4.01 -10.22
CA TYR A 68 0.47 3.92 -11.09
C TYR A 68 1.62 4.80 -10.61
N GLU A 69 1.36 6.05 -10.21
CA GLU A 69 2.41 6.95 -9.70
C GLU A 69 3.22 6.31 -8.57
N ILE A 70 2.52 5.70 -7.60
CA ILE A 70 3.15 5.06 -6.45
C ILE A 70 3.84 3.75 -6.85
N PHE A 71 3.14 2.85 -7.57
CA PHE A 71 3.72 1.58 -8.00
C PHE A 71 4.95 1.78 -8.89
N HIS A 72 4.89 2.71 -9.83
CA HIS A 72 6.01 3.05 -10.71
C HIS A 72 7.19 3.62 -9.91
N SER A 73 6.94 4.52 -8.96
CA SER A 73 7.98 5.06 -8.07
C SER A 73 8.70 3.95 -7.30
N GLN A 74 7.94 3.02 -6.73
CA GLN A 74 8.51 1.88 -6.01
C GLN A 74 9.25 0.91 -6.93
N TYR A 75 8.69 0.60 -8.10
CA TYR A 75 9.35 -0.24 -9.10
C TYR A 75 10.68 0.38 -9.56
N HIS A 76 10.70 1.70 -9.81
CA HIS A 76 11.90 2.41 -10.21
C HIS A 76 13.00 2.34 -9.14
N LYS A 77 12.62 2.45 -7.86
CA LYS A 77 13.59 2.48 -6.75
C LYS A 77 14.06 1.09 -6.30
N TYR A 78 13.18 0.08 -6.35
CA TYR A 78 13.42 -1.22 -5.72
C TYR A 78 13.28 -2.40 -6.69
N GLY A 79 12.95 -2.16 -7.96
CA GLY A 79 12.64 -3.20 -8.93
C GLY A 79 11.37 -3.95 -8.56
N LYS A 80 11.37 -5.28 -8.75
CA LYS A 80 10.21 -6.14 -8.48
C LYS A 80 9.98 -6.42 -7.00
N ARG A 81 10.95 -6.13 -6.14
CA ARG A 81 10.94 -6.53 -4.71
C ARG A 81 9.67 -6.13 -3.95
N PRO A 82 9.11 -4.90 -4.08
CA PRO A 82 7.88 -4.53 -3.37
C PRO A 82 6.63 -5.29 -3.81
N PHE A 83 6.68 -5.96 -4.97
CA PHE A 83 5.57 -6.73 -5.53
C PHE A 83 5.67 -8.23 -5.20
N GLU A 84 6.75 -8.67 -4.56
CA GLU A 84 6.95 -10.08 -4.22
C GLU A 84 5.97 -10.51 -3.12
N GLY A 85 5.19 -11.57 -3.38
CA GLY A 85 4.16 -12.07 -2.45
C GLY A 85 2.83 -11.31 -2.51
N GLU A 86 2.74 -10.26 -3.32
CA GLU A 86 1.52 -9.52 -3.60
C GLU A 86 0.83 -10.07 -4.86
N ASP A 87 -0.39 -9.60 -5.14
CA ASP A 87 -1.12 -10.01 -6.33
C ASP A 87 -0.37 -9.56 -7.61
N LYS A 88 -0.18 -10.50 -8.53
CA LYS A 88 0.53 -10.30 -9.81
C LYS A 88 -0.07 -9.15 -10.63
N GLN A 89 -1.37 -8.88 -10.48
CA GLN A 89 -2.05 -7.81 -11.21
C GLN A 89 -1.41 -6.43 -11.01
N TYR A 90 -0.84 -6.14 -9.83
CA TYR A 90 -0.21 -4.85 -9.55
C TYR A 90 1.10 -4.65 -10.33
N LEU A 91 1.92 -5.70 -10.42
CA LEU A 91 3.14 -5.66 -11.20
C LEU A 91 2.83 -5.62 -12.70
N ASP A 92 1.89 -6.45 -13.16
CA ASP A 92 1.48 -6.48 -14.57
C ASP A 92 0.94 -5.11 -15.00
N PHE A 93 0.03 -4.51 -14.22
CA PHE A 93 -0.47 -3.16 -14.43
C PHE A 93 0.63 -2.11 -14.56
N THR A 94 1.64 -2.17 -13.67
CA THR A 94 2.76 -1.23 -13.67
C THR A 94 3.59 -1.37 -14.95
N LEU A 95 3.94 -2.61 -15.33
CA LEU A 95 4.74 -2.88 -16.52
C LEU A 95 4.00 -2.56 -17.82
N GLU A 96 2.69 -2.78 -17.88
CA GLU A 96 1.86 -2.42 -19.03
C GLU A 96 1.82 -0.91 -19.25
N ARG A 97 1.57 -0.14 -18.18
CA ARG A 97 1.58 1.32 -18.22
C ARG A 97 2.94 1.91 -18.59
N MET A 98 4.04 1.25 -18.24
CA MET A 98 5.39 1.66 -18.65
C MET A 98 5.65 1.48 -20.15
N LYS A 99 5.05 0.45 -20.78
CA LYS A 99 5.20 0.17 -22.22
C LYS A 99 4.31 1.05 -23.10
N GLY A 100 3.21 1.55 -22.55
CA GLY A 100 2.21 2.36 -23.25
C GLY A 100 2.45 3.87 -23.19
N LYS A 101 3.59 4.33 -22.64
CA LYS A 101 4.09 5.71 -22.74
C LYS A 101 5.20 5.78 -23.77
#